data_AF-A0A972EQG0-F1
#
_entry.id   AF-A0A972EQG0-F1
#
_cell.length_a   1.000
_cell.length_b   1.000
_cell.length_c   1.000
_cell.angle_alpha   90.00
_cell.angle_beta   90.00
_cell.angle_gamma   90.00
#
_symmetry.space_group_name_H-M   'P 1'
#
loop_
_entity.id
_entity.type
_entity.pdbx_description
1 polymer ?
#
loop_
_entity_poly.entity_id
_entity_poly.type
_entity_poly.pdbx_seq_one_letter_code
_entity_poly.pdbx_strand_id
1 'polypeptide(L)'
;MNLCIHGHFYQPPREDPISNYIPDEIGAQPFGNWNERILSECYAPNARYGSFQKISFNVGPTLMRWMDDFAADTYADIITQERWNYEKYGVGNGMAQSYNHSILPLATKQDKITQVRWGIKDFELHYGHKPAGMWLPETAVDIDTLSTLADNGIQFTILAPWQVLPENGAAGPYLIDLPDGRDPFVVFTYDQELSTRVSFFPSATVNGDLFLDSILSNRAENPDGLMLVASDGELYGHHQPFRDLFLSYVLNGAAEKRGVQWTYPGKWLKEHTVSSRASLVKNTSWSCLHGVDRWQKVCGCTPQAYWKTPFREALNQIGEWLDAAFLDVIAPMFPEPWELRHRYIDVMNRQMSTRELCQELSDGAWRDDQLARVQDLLSAQYERQRMFTSCGFYHDEFHRIEPQNNIAYAAKAVFLTERATGLDLAPAALALLGQVHSQKTGLKGDTVFSQTLLRAKEECVS
;
A
#
# COMPACT_ATOMS: atom_id res chain seq x y z
N MET A 1 -21.92 16.07 15.12
CA MET A 1 -20.60 15.45 15.38
C MET A 1 -20.09 14.97 14.04
N ASN A 2 -18.87 15.30 13.66
CA ASN A 2 -18.28 14.78 12.44
C ASN A 2 -17.68 13.40 12.73
N LEU A 3 -18.09 12.40 11.95
CA LEU A 3 -17.56 11.03 12.03
C LEU A 3 -17.00 10.63 10.67
N CYS A 4 -15.79 10.11 10.68
CA CYS A 4 -15.13 9.47 9.55
C CYS A 4 -14.79 8.03 9.94
N ILE A 5 -15.21 7.08 9.11
CA ILE A 5 -14.70 5.71 9.15
C ILE A 5 -13.77 5.58 7.96
N HIS A 6 -12.53 5.15 8.18
CA HIS A 6 -11.54 4.88 7.15
C HIS A 6 -11.29 3.37 7.04
N GLY A 7 -11.57 2.78 5.88
CA GLY A 7 -11.25 1.40 5.57
C GLY A 7 -10.01 1.28 4.68
N HIS A 8 -8.98 0.60 5.17
CA HIS A 8 -7.79 0.25 4.40
C HIS A 8 -7.97 -1.12 3.74
N PHE A 9 -8.28 -1.16 2.44
CA PHE A 9 -8.52 -2.42 1.71
C PHE A 9 -7.29 -2.82 0.91
N TYR A 10 -6.74 -3.99 1.16
CA TYR A 10 -5.52 -4.45 0.50
C TYR A 10 -5.38 -5.97 0.50
N GLN A 11 -4.95 -6.50 -0.64
CA GLN A 11 -4.45 -7.86 -0.77
C GLN A 11 -3.05 -7.82 -1.37
N PRO A 12 -2.07 -8.57 -0.81
CA PRO A 12 -0.77 -8.69 -1.45
C PRO A 12 -0.90 -9.27 -2.86
N PRO A 13 0.05 -9.00 -3.77
CA PRO A 13 0.08 -9.71 -5.04
C PRO A 13 0.13 -11.22 -4.77
N ARG A 14 -0.76 -11.96 -5.44
CA ARG A 14 -0.92 -13.42 -5.28
C ARG A 14 -0.49 -14.19 -6.53
N GLU A 15 -0.28 -13.47 -7.62
CA GLU A 15 0.18 -13.99 -8.88
C GLU A 15 1.61 -14.53 -8.73
N ASP A 16 1.82 -15.73 -9.23
CA ASP A 16 3.15 -16.27 -9.44
C ASP A 16 3.91 -15.37 -10.45
N PRO A 17 5.10 -14.85 -10.11
CA PRO A 17 5.78 -13.83 -10.94
C PRO A 17 6.34 -14.35 -12.27
N ILE A 18 6.26 -15.66 -12.52
CA ILE A 18 6.70 -16.26 -13.78
C ILE A 18 5.50 -16.43 -14.71
N SER A 19 4.45 -17.08 -14.22
CA SER A 19 3.25 -17.44 -15.00
C SER A 19 2.14 -16.39 -14.98
N ASN A 20 2.17 -15.44 -14.04
CA ASN A 20 1.08 -14.51 -13.72
C ASN A 20 -0.23 -15.18 -13.29
N TYR A 21 -0.21 -16.48 -12.96
CA TYR A 21 -1.37 -17.23 -12.49
C TYR A 21 -1.50 -17.14 -10.96
N ILE A 22 -2.74 -17.05 -10.46
CA ILE A 22 -3.03 -17.15 -9.01
C ILE A 22 -3.37 -18.61 -8.70
N PRO A 23 -2.55 -19.33 -7.91
CA PRO A 23 -2.81 -20.72 -7.57
C PRO A 23 -4.01 -20.87 -6.63
N ASP A 24 -4.53 -22.10 -6.52
CA ASP A 24 -5.49 -22.43 -5.48
C ASP A 24 -4.84 -22.30 -4.10
N GLU A 25 -5.50 -21.59 -3.19
CA GLU A 25 -4.95 -21.27 -1.88
C GLU A 25 -5.68 -22.04 -0.76
N ILE A 26 -4.89 -22.67 0.10
CA ILE A 26 -5.42 -23.36 1.27
C ILE A 26 -6.10 -22.35 2.20
N GLY A 27 -7.33 -22.65 2.61
CA GLY A 27 -8.15 -21.79 3.46
C GLY A 27 -9.08 -20.85 2.71
N ALA A 28 -9.00 -20.76 1.37
CA ALA A 28 -9.92 -19.95 0.58
C ALA A 28 -11.26 -20.65 0.27
N GLN A 29 -11.41 -21.93 0.62
CA GLN A 29 -12.60 -22.72 0.25
C GLN A 29 -13.92 -22.07 0.74
N PRO A 30 -14.99 -22.12 -0.07
CA PRO A 30 -15.13 -22.86 -1.34
C PRO A 30 -14.56 -22.15 -2.58
N PHE A 31 -13.90 -21.01 -2.43
CA PHE A 31 -13.27 -20.26 -3.53
C PHE A 31 -11.88 -20.83 -3.86
N GLY A 32 -11.38 -20.48 -5.06
CA GLY A 32 -10.05 -20.91 -5.49
C GLY A 32 -8.95 -20.20 -4.71
N ASN A 33 -9.08 -18.89 -4.50
CA ASN A 33 -8.09 -18.05 -3.85
C ASN A 33 -8.72 -17.05 -2.86
N TRP A 34 -7.87 -16.43 -2.04
CA TRP A 34 -8.34 -15.49 -1.02
C TRP A 34 -8.92 -14.20 -1.60
N ASN A 35 -8.50 -13.75 -2.79
CA ASN A 35 -9.09 -12.57 -3.42
C ASN A 35 -10.58 -12.80 -3.72
N GLU A 36 -10.93 -13.95 -4.32
CA GLU A 36 -12.31 -14.34 -4.59
C GLU A 36 -13.15 -14.45 -3.32
N ARG A 37 -12.58 -15.08 -2.28
CA ARG A 37 -13.27 -15.25 -1.00
C ARG A 37 -13.58 -13.90 -0.36
N ILE A 38 -12.59 -13.02 -0.26
CA ILE A 38 -12.74 -11.73 0.43
C ILE A 38 -13.59 -10.77 -0.41
N LEU A 39 -13.53 -10.84 -1.74
CA LEU A 39 -14.48 -10.17 -2.63
C LEU A 39 -15.92 -10.53 -2.25
N SER A 40 -16.23 -11.81 -2.14
CA SER A 40 -17.58 -12.28 -1.82
C SER A 40 -18.01 -11.92 -0.40
N GLU A 41 -17.09 -11.96 0.58
CA GLU A 41 -17.41 -11.77 1.99
C GLU A 41 -17.38 -10.28 2.40
N CYS A 42 -16.67 -9.41 1.68
CA CYS A 42 -16.43 -8.03 2.08
C CYS A 42 -16.64 -7.01 0.94
N TYR A 43 -15.85 -7.06 -0.14
CA TYR A 43 -15.82 -5.94 -1.09
C TYR A 43 -17.14 -5.78 -1.86
N ALA A 44 -17.65 -6.88 -2.43
CA ALA A 44 -18.89 -6.85 -3.22
C ALA A 44 -20.12 -6.48 -2.37
N PRO A 45 -20.32 -7.03 -1.15
CA PRO A 45 -21.41 -6.58 -0.28
C PRO A 45 -21.34 -5.09 0.07
N ASN A 46 -20.16 -4.57 0.41
CA ASN A 46 -20.00 -3.15 0.77
C ASN A 46 -20.20 -2.22 -0.41
N ALA A 47 -19.72 -2.60 -1.61
CA ALA A 47 -19.99 -1.87 -2.85
C ALA A 47 -21.50 -1.82 -3.12
N ARG A 48 -22.18 -2.98 -3.09
CA ARG A 48 -23.63 -3.08 -3.30
C ARG A 48 -24.46 -2.26 -2.31
N TYR A 49 -24.02 -2.13 -1.06
CA TYR A 49 -24.73 -1.33 -0.04
C TYR A 49 -24.42 0.18 -0.09
N GLY A 50 -23.56 0.62 -1.01
CA GLY A 50 -23.18 2.02 -1.11
C GLY A 50 -22.22 2.48 0.00
N SER A 51 -21.52 1.55 0.68
CA SER A 51 -20.65 1.88 1.81
C SER A 51 -19.48 2.76 1.37
N PHE A 52 -18.87 2.47 0.21
CA PHE A 52 -17.73 3.21 -0.33
C PHE A 52 -18.07 4.65 -0.68
N GLN A 53 -19.33 5.02 -0.87
CA GLN A 53 -19.73 6.42 -1.07
C GLN A 53 -19.68 7.23 0.24
N LYS A 54 -19.69 6.57 1.40
CA LYS A 54 -19.94 7.22 2.69
C LYS A 54 -18.77 7.15 3.66
N ILE A 55 -17.94 6.12 3.55
CA ILE A 55 -16.69 6.01 4.32
C ILE A 55 -15.56 6.75 3.60
N SER A 56 -14.50 7.12 4.32
CA SER A 56 -13.19 7.30 3.69
C SER A 56 -12.57 5.92 3.44
N PHE A 57 -11.77 5.76 2.39
CA PHE A 57 -11.12 4.48 2.14
C PHE A 57 -9.87 4.62 1.28
N ASN A 58 -9.07 3.57 1.24
CA ASN A 58 -8.16 3.32 0.14
C ASN A 58 -8.33 1.87 -0.32
N VAL A 59 -8.14 1.60 -1.61
CA VAL A 59 -7.98 0.24 -2.13
C VAL A 59 -6.58 0.13 -2.73
N GLY A 60 -5.82 -0.88 -2.35
CA GLY A 60 -4.47 -1.07 -2.86
C GLY A 60 -4.43 -1.34 -4.38
N PRO A 61 -3.41 -0.86 -5.11
CA PRO A 61 -3.32 -1.03 -6.57
C PRO A 61 -3.41 -2.48 -7.06
N THR A 62 -2.81 -3.41 -6.33
CA THR A 62 -2.85 -4.85 -6.63
C THR A 62 -4.29 -5.37 -6.62
N LEU A 63 -5.08 -4.95 -5.65
CA LEU A 63 -6.47 -5.35 -5.50
C LEU A 63 -7.38 -4.64 -6.53
N MET A 64 -7.14 -3.36 -6.81
CA MET A 64 -7.89 -2.63 -7.83
C MET A 64 -7.70 -3.25 -9.22
N ARG A 65 -6.46 -3.54 -9.61
CA ARG A 65 -6.15 -4.22 -10.86
C ARG A 65 -6.80 -5.61 -10.94
N TRP A 66 -6.75 -6.38 -9.86
CA TRP A 66 -7.40 -7.68 -9.82
C TRP A 66 -8.93 -7.55 -9.96
N MET A 67 -9.56 -6.57 -9.30
CA MET A 67 -11.01 -6.36 -9.44
C MET A 67 -11.42 -5.87 -10.83
N ASP A 68 -10.59 -5.09 -11.52
CA ASP A 68 -10.82 -4.69 -12.92
C ASP A 68 -10.91 -5.93 -13.84
N ASP A 69 -9.99 -6.89 -13.68
CA ASP A 69 -9.95 -8.11 -14.49
C ASP A 69 -11.02 -9.16 -14.10
N PHE A 70 -11.34 -9.29 -12.80
CA PHE A 70 -12.12 -10.44 -12.28
C PHE A 70 -13.44 -10.07 -11.57
N ALA A 71 -13.70 -8.79 -11.30
CA ALA A 71 -14.84 -8.34 -10.50
C ALA A 71 -15.45 -7.02 -11.00
N ALA A 72 -15.63 -6.89 -12.32
CA ALA A 72 -16.02 -5.66 -13.01
C ALA A 72 -17.21 -4.89 -12.37
N ASP A 73 -18.25 -5.59 -11.92
CA ASP A 73 -19.40 -4.95 -11.27
C ASP A 73 -19.02 -4.27 -9.94
N THR A 74 -18.23 -4.97 -9.11
CA THR A 74 -17.76 -4.42 -7.81
C THR A 74 -16.80 -3.27 -8.04
N TYR A 75 -15.89 -3.42 -9.01
CA TYR A 75 -14.96 -2.38 -9.43
C TYR A 75 -15.70 -1.10 -9.88
N ALA A 76 -16.68 -1.25 -10.78
CA ALA A 76 -17.47 -0.13 -11.29
C ALA A 76 -18.30 0.56 -10.19
N ASP A 77 -18.87 -0.20 -9.26
CA ASP A 77 -19.61 0.33 -8.12
C ASP A 77 -18.71 1.19 -7.20
N ILE A 78 -17.50 0.72 -6.88
CA ILE A 78 -16.54 1.46 -6.05
C ILE A 78 -16.15 2.78 -6.71
N ILE A 79 -15.79 2.75 -8.00
CA ILE A 79 -15.42 3.95 -8.76
C ILE A 79 -16.57 4.95 -8.83
N THR A 80 -17.78 4.47 -9.12
CA THR A 80 -18.97 5.33 -9.22
C THR A 80 -19.25 6.04 -7.88
N GLN A 81 -19.10 5.32 -6.78
CA GLN A 81 -19.32 5.85 -5.43
C GLN A 81 -18.28 6.89 -5.01
N GLU A 82 -17.01 6.67 -5.35
CA GLU A 82 -15.92 7.62 -5.08
C GLU A 82 -16.10 8.89 -5.93
N ARG A 83 -16.32 8.72 -7.24
CA ARG A 83 -16.49 9.82 -8.19
C ARG A 83 -17.69 10.69 -7.85
N TRP A 84 -18.77 10.11 -7.34
CA TRP A 84 -19.92 10.88 -6.87
C TRP A 84 -19.52 11.91 -5.81
N ASN A 85 -18.63 11.55 -4.88
CA ASN A 85 -18.13 12.48 -3.87
C ASN A 85 -17.25 13.56 -4.51
N TYR A 86 -16.36 13.17 -5.43
CA TYR A 86 -15.50 14.12 -6.13
C TYR A 86 -16.32 15.14 -6.95
N GLU A 87 -17.29 14.69 -7.74
CA GLU A 87 -18.16 15.54 -8.56
C GLU A 87 -19.01 16.47 -7.70
N LYS A 88 -19.46 16.02 -6.52
CA LYS A 88 -20.30 16.80 -5.62
C LYS A 88 -19.53 17.81 -4.77
N TYR A 89 -18.35 17.44 -4.26
CA TYR A 89 -17.61 18.22 -3.26
C TYR A 89 -16.28 18.78 -3.78
N GLY A 90 -15.89 18.45 -5.01
CA GLY A 90 -14.58 18.79 -5.58
C GLY A 90 -13.40 18.06 -4.92
N VAL A 91 -13.69 17.08 -4.06
CA VAL A 91 -12.71 16.24 -3.36
C VAL A 91 -13.33 14.88 -3.06
N GLY A 92 -12.61 13.83 -3.46
CA GLY A 92 -13.00 12.45 -3.28
C GLY A 92 -12.83 11.96 -1.84
N ASN A 93 -13.53 10.88 -1.49
CA ASN A 93 -13.40 10.19 -0.22
C ASN A 93 -12.40 9.02 -0.27
N GLY A 94 -11.98 8.64 -1.49
CA GLY A 94 -10.86 7.74 -1.72
C GLY A 94 -9.50 8.40 -1.46
N MET A 95 -8.54 7.61 -0.98
CA MET A 95 -7.14 7.97 -0.85
C MET A 95 -6.30 7.06 -1.73
N ALA A 96 -5.23 7.60 -2.31
CA ALA A 96 -4.22 6.77 -2.96
C ALA A 96 -3.48 5.92 -1.92
N GLN A 97 -2.75 4.91 -2.37
CA GLN A 97 -1.87 4.10 -1.53
C GLN A 97 -0.50 4.02 -2.18
N SER A 98 0.57 3.94 -1.40
CA SER A 98 1.87 3.57 -1.98
C SER A 98 1.78 2.19 -2.67
N TYR A 99 2.38 2.10 -3.86
CA TYR A 99 1.90 1.15 -4.88
C TYR A 99 1.98 -0.33 -4.49
N ASN A 100 3.16 -0.81 -4.05
CA ASN A 100 3.42 -2.21 -3.69
C ASN A 100 3.23 -2.48 -2.19
N HIS A 101 2.59 -1.57 -1.47
CA HIS A 101 2.44 -1.64 -0.01
C HIS A 101 3.79 -1.78 0.73
N SER A 102 4.81 -1.06 0.25
CA SER A 102 6.15 -1.05 0.84
C SER A 102 6.24 -0.10 2.03
N ILE A 103 7.00 -0.50 3.07
CA ILE A 103 7.26 0.34 4.24
C ILE A 103 8.20 1.49 3.83
N LEU A 104 7.61 2.66 3.54
CA LEU A 104 8.33 3.78 2.94
C LEU A 104 9.53 4.26 3.76
N PRO A 105 9.51 4.35 5.11
CA PRO A 105 10.69 4.75 5.88
C PRO A 105 11.91 3.83 5.70
N LEU A 106 11.70 2.59 5.26
CA LEU A 106 12.78 1.62 4.99
C LEU A 106 13.20 1.60 3.50
N ALA A 107 12.62 2.45 2.67
CA ALA A 107 12.88 2.53 1.24
C ALA A 107 13.90 3.65 0.94
N THR A 108 14.64 3.49 -0.16
CA THR A 108 15.52 4.55 -0.66
C THR A 108 14.71 5.77 -1.11
N LYS A 109 15.35 6.94 -1.24
CA LYS A 109 14.67 8.15 -1.74
C LYS A 109 14.00 7.91 -3.10
N GLN A 110 14.68 7.23 -4.02
CA GLN A 110 14.13 6.96 -5.34
C GLN A 110 12.91 6.03 -5.23
N ASP A 111 12.98 4.98 -4.44
CA ASP A 111 11.86 4.07 -4.23
C ASP A 111 10.65 4.75 -3.59
N LYS A 112 10.87 5.63 -2.59
CA LYS A 112 9.79 6.46 -2.03
C LYS A 112 9.07 7.24 -3.14
N ILE A 113 9.83 7.91 -4.01
CA ILE A 113 9.27 8.68 -5.14
C ILE A 113 8.47 7.78 -6.09
N THR A 114 9.02 6.62 -6.47
CA THR A 114 8.31 5.64 -7.31
C THR A 114 7.02 5.17 -6.68
N GLN A 115 7.06 4.72 -5.42
CA GLN A 115 5.89 4.18 -4.73
C GLN A 115 4.76 5.21 -4.61
N VAL A 116 5.11 6.48 -4.36
CA VAL A 116 4.15 7.59 -4.29
C VAL A 116 3.61 7.92 -5.68
N ARG A 117 4.46 8.12 -6.68
CA ARG A 117 4.03 8.46 -8.06
C ARG A 117 3.19 7.37 -8.69
N TRP A 118 3.58 6.10 -8.54
CA TRP A 118 2.81 4.96 -9.04
C TRP A 118 1.47 4.87 -8.33
N GLY A 119 1.43 5.06 -7.00
CA GLY A 119 0.18 5.08 -6.24
C GLY A 119 -0.78 6.19 -6.68
N ILE A 120 -0.26 7.38 -6.99
CA ILE A 120 -1.05 8.50 -7.54
C ILE A 120 -1.57 8.15 -8.94
N LYS A 121 -0.72 7.59 -9.80
CA LYS A 121 -1.09 7.23 -11.18
C LYS A 121 -2.14 6.13 -11.25
N ASP A 122 -2.04 5.13 -10.38
CA ASP A 122 -3.05 4.09 -10.21
C ASP A 122 -4.40 4.68 -9.75
N PHE A 123 -4.37 5.57 -8.76
CA PHE A 123 -5.58 6.29 -8.32
C PHE A 123 -6.19 7.12 -9.46
N GLU A 124 -5.38 7.89 -10.18
CA GLU A 124 -5.83 8.70 -11.32
C GLU A 124 -6.46 7.85 -12.43
N LEU A 125 -5.88 6.67 -12.71
CA LEU A 125 -6.39 5.73 -13.71
C LEU A 125 -7.82 5.28 -13.36
N HIS A 126 -8.07 4.94 -12.10
CA HIS A 126 -9.34 4.36 -11.67
C HIS A 126 -10.42 5.40 -11.43
N TYR A 127 -10.10 6.49 -10.74
CA TYR A 127 -11.09 7.48 -10.31
C TYR A 127 -11.19 8.67 -11.26
N GLY A 128 -10.17 8.91 -12.09
CA GLY A 128 -10.16 9.97 -13.10
C GLY A 128 -9.84 11.36 -12.56
N HIS A 129 -9.33 11.47 -11.33
CA HIS A 129 -8.84 12.71 -10.74
C HIS A 129 -7.67 12.46 -9.79
N LYS A 130 -6.98 13.54 -9.38
CA LYS A 130 -5.89 13.47 -8.41
C LYS A 130 -6.38 13.13 -7.00
N PRO A 131 -5.67 12.28 -6.24
CA PRO A 131 -5.96 12.04 -4.83
C PRO A 131 -5.57 13.25 -3.98
N ALA A 132 -6.39 13.59 -2.97
CA ALA A 132 -6.03 14.61 -1.99
C ALA A 132 -5.18 14.02 -0.84
N GLY A 133 -5.39 12.75 -0.50
CA GLY A 133 -4.68 12.05 0.56
C GLY A 133 -4.05 10.75 0.08
N MET A 134 -3.06 10.28 0.83
CA MET A 134 -2.44 8.97 0.59
C MET A 134 -2.35 8.16 1.89
N TRP A 135 -2.78 6.90 1.83
CA TRP A 135 -2.56 5.91 2.87
C TRP A 135 -1.14 5.35 2.76
N LEU A 136 -0.38 5.48 3.85
CA LEU A 136 0.95 4.90 3.99
C LEU A 136 0.80 3.45 4.48
N PRO A 137 1.45 2.46 3.85
CA PRO A 137 1.42 1.08 4.32
C PRO A 137 1.78 0.99 5.79
N GLU A 138 0.90 0.37 6.57
CA GLU A 138 1.05 0.22 8.02
C GLU A 138 1.16 1.55 8.78
N THR A 139 0.66 2.63 8.16
CA THR A 139 0.88 4.04 8.53
C THR A 139 2.35 4.38 8.79
N ALA A 140 3.27 3.63 8.17
CA ALA A 140 4.68 3.76 8.44
C ALA A 140 5.23 5.07 7.87
N VAL A 141 5.86 5.89 8.72
CA VAL A 141 6.14 7.29 8.36
C VAL A 141 7.47 7.82 8.92
N ASP A 142 8.10 8.68 8.14
CA ASP A 142 9.20 9.57 8.53
C ASP A 142 9.04 10.92 7.80
N ILE A 143 9.90 11.90 8.12
CA ILE A 143 9.82 13.24 7.51
C ILE A 143 10.07 13.19 6.01
N ASP A 144 11.00 12.35 5.55
CA ASP A 144 11.28 12.19 4.12
C ASP A 144 10.08 11.65 3.35
N THR A 145 9.29 10.77 3.97
CA THR A 145 8.05 10.24 3.42
C THR A 145 7.02 11.36 3.28
N LEU A 146 6.78 12.15 4.34
CA LEU A 146 5.85 13.29 4.27
C LEU A 146 6.29 14.35 3.25
N SER A 147 7.59 14.65 3.18
CA SER A 147 8.16 15.53 2.15
C SER A 147 7.92 14.99 0.73
N THR A 148 8.09 13.68 0.54
CA THR A 148 7.82 13.04 -0.76
C THR A 148 6.34 13.12 -1.14
N LEU A 149 5.43 12.95 -0.17
CA LEU A 149 3.99 13.14 -0.38
C LEU A 149 3.68 14.59 -0.80
N ALA A 150 4.19 15.57 -0.05
CA ALA A 150 4.02 17.00 -0.34
C ALA A 150 4.55 17.38 -1.73
N ASP A 151 5.76 16.92 -2.08
CA ASP A 151 6.39 17.19 -3.38
C ASP A 151 5.57 16.65 -4.57
N ASN A 152 4.72 15.64 -4.33
CA ASN A 152 3.83 15.06 -5.32
C ASN A 152 2.37 15.54 -5.19
N GLY A 153 2.11 16.60 -4.41
CA GLY A 153 0.81 17.26 -4.32
C GLY A 153 -0.21 16.56 -3.42
N ILE A 154 0.20 15.57 -2.62
CA ILE A 154 -0.65 15.00 -1.58
C ILE A 154 -0.77 16.01 -0.44
N GLN A 155 -1.99 16.21 0.07
CA GLN A 155 -2.30 17.24 1.05
C GLN A 155 -2.32 16.70 2.48
N PHE A 156 -2.68 15.43 2.67
CA PHE A 156 -2.76 14.83 3.99
C PHE A 156 -2.53 13.30 4.01
N THR A 157 -2.29 12.77 5.21
CA THR A 157 -2.34 11.33 5.50
C THR A 157 -3.03 11.07 6.85
N ILE A 158 -3.29 9.80 7.15
CA ILE A 158 -3.86 9.33 8.42
C ILE A 158 -2.79 8.52 9.16
N LEU A 159 -2.53 8.85 10.42
CA LEU A 159 -1.57 8.17 11.29
C LEU A 159 -2.22 7.70 12.59
N ALA A 160 -1.53 6.83 13.31
CA ALA A 160 -1.87 6.48 14.68
C ALA A 160 -1.53 7.64 15.65
N PRO A 161 -2.30 7.80 16.74
CA PRO A 161 -2.12 8.95 17.64
C PRO A 161 -0.76 8.97 18.36
N TRP A 162 -0.09 7.84 18.53
CA TRP A 162 1.26 7.78 19.10
C TRP A 162 2.38 8.14 18.12
N GLN A 163 2.06 8.35 16.84
CA GLN A 163 3.04 8.76 15.82
C GLN A 163 3.23 10.28 15.77
N VAL A 164 2.43 11.03 16.54
CA VAL A 164 2.52 12.48 16.66
C VAL A 164 2.66 12.88 18.13
N LEU A 165 3.40 13.96 18.37
CA LEU A 165 3.53 14.59 19.68
C LEU A 165 2.92 15.99 19.58
N PRO A 166 1.65 16.17 20.03
CA PRO A 166 0.95 17.44 19.94
C PRO A 166 1.67 18.54 20.70
N GLU A 167 1.81 19.71 20.08
CA GLU A 167 2.26 20.91 20.78
C GLU A 167 1.17 21.37 21.75
N ASN A 168 1.54 21.66 22.99
CA ASN A 168 0.64 22.14 24.05
C ASN A 168 -0.57 21.23 24.36
N GLY A 169 -0.52 19.96 23.95
CA GLY A 169 -1.62 19.00 24.16
C GLY A 169 -2.89 19.28 23.35
N ALA A 170 -2.80 20.09 22.28
CA ALA A 170 -3.95 20.39 21.43
C ALA A 170 -4.48 19.12 20.71
N ALA A 171 -5.79 19.03 20.54
CA ALA A 171 -6.41 17.96 19.75
C ALA A 171 -6.32 18.27 18.25
N GLY A 172 -5.95 17.27 17.45
CA GLY A 172 -5.74 17.39 16.01
C GLY A 172 -7.01 17.32 15.16
N PRO A 173 -6.90 17.49 13.83
CA PRO A 173 -5.72 17.24 12.99
C PRO A 173 -4.53 18.20 13.20
N TYR A 174 -3.34 17.78 12.76
CA TYR A 174 -2.07 18.44 13.04
C TYR A 174 -1.34 18.92 11.78
N LEU A 175 -0.64 20.05 11.90
CA LEU A 175 0.40 20.50 10.98
C LEU A 175 1.76 19.98 11.46
N ILE A 176 2.48 19.29 10.57
CA ILE A 176 3.85 18.81 10.79
C ILE A 176 4.81 19.64 9.93
N ASP A 177 5.82 20.25 10.54
CA ASP A 177 6.84 20.98 9.78
C ASP A 177 7.65 20.07 8.86
N LEU A 178 7.82 20.53 7.62
CA LEU A 178 8.65 19.89 6.62
C LEU A 178 9.94 20.71 6.38
N PRO A 179 11.06 20.05 6.03
CA PRO A 179 12.31 20.72 5.72
C PRO A 179 12.25 21.46 4.38
N ASP A 180 13.31 22.25 4.13
CA ASP A 180 13.58 22.99 2.88
C ASP A 180 12.52 24.04 2.51
N GLY A 181 11.84 24.62 3.50
CA GLY A 181 10.88 25.71 3.29
C GLY A 181 9.54 25.27 2.69
N ARG A 182 9.26 23.96 2.71
CA ARG A 182 7.94 23.41 2.34
C ARG A 182 6.87 23.87 3.33
N ASP A 183 5.64 23.98 2.85
CA ASP A 183 4.49 24.18 3.72
C ASP A 183 4.32 22.99 4.68
N PRO A 184 3.84 23.21 5.92
CA PRO A 184 3.58 22.13 6.85
C PRO A 184 2.57 21.12 6.31
N PHE A 185 2.83 19.83 6.56
CA PHE A 185 1.99 18.74 6.09
C PHE A 185 0.85 18.43 7.04
N VAL A 186 -0.35 18.16 6.52
CA VAL A 186 -1.51 17.82 7.36
C VAL A 186 -1.52 16.33 7.73
N VAL A 187 -1.63 16.04 9.02
CA VAL A 187 -1.79 14.70 9.55
C VAL A 187 -3.10 14.61 10.34
N PHE A 188 -3.95 13.66 9.95
CA PHE A 188 -5.07 13.23 10.77
C PHE A 188 -4.65 12.07 11.66
N THR A 189 -5.19 12.01 12.87
CA THR A 189 -5.03 10.85 13.74
C THR A 189 -6.37 10.16 13.96
N TYR A 190 -6.39 8.84 13.92
CA TYR A 190 -7.57 8.08 14.33
C TYR A 190 -7.70 8.01 15.86
N ASP A 191 -8.91 7.75 16.33
CA ASP A 191 -9.21 7.47 17.74
C ASP A 191 -8.74 6.05 18.08
N GLN A 192 -7.73 5.94 18.95
CA GLN A 192 -7.10 4.67 19.30
C GLN A 192 -8.08 3.67 19.90
N GLU A 193 -8.88 4.11 20.88
CA GLU A 193 -9.77 3.21 21.62
C GLU A 193 -10.86 2.69 20.69
N LEU A 194 -11.54 3.59 19.98
CA LEU A 194 -12.63 3.24 19.09
C LEU A 194 -12.15 2.36 17.93
N SER A 195 -11.01 2.69 17.31
CA SER A 195 -10.43 1.87 16.23
C SER A 195 -10.04 0.48 16.73
N THR A 196 -9.45 0.37 17.92
CA THR A 196 -9.14 -0.92 18.54
C THR A 196 -10.40 -1.74 18.81
N ARG A 197 -11.46 -1.12 19.36
CA ARG A 197 -12.73 -1.79 19.63
C ARG A 197 -13.37 -2.31 18.34
N VAL A 198 -13.42 -1.46 17.30
CA VAL A 198 -13.99 -1.81 16.00
C VAL A 198 -13.24 -2.98 15.37
N SER A 199 -11.91 -2.95 15.38
CA SER A 199 -11.07 -3.99 14.75
C SER A 199 -11.07 -5.33 15.49
N PHE A 200 -10.99 -5.32 16.82
CA PHE A 200 -10.63 -6.52 17.58
C PHE A 200 -11.70 -7.02 18.55
N PHE A 201 -12.74 -6.24 18.85
CA PHE A 201 -13.80 -6.66 19.77
C PHE A 201 -15.10 -6.91 19.00
N PRO A 202 -15.44 -8.17 18.67
CA PRO A 202 -16.63 -8.49 17.89
C PRO A 202 -17.91 -7.82 18.41
N SER A 203 -18.08 -7.75 19.74
CA SER A 203 -19.25 -7.15 20.41
C SER A 203 -19.43 -5.66 20.15
N ALA A 204 -18.39 -4.93 19.74
CA ALA A 204 -18.48 -3.50 19.45
C ALA A 204 -19.27 -3.20 18.17
N THR A 205 -19.34 -4.15 17.24
CA THR A 205 -19.90 -3.97 15.89
C THR A 205 -21.03 -4.95 15.56
N VAL A 206 -21.66 -5.55 16.58
CA VAL A 206 -22.84 -6.42 16.38
C VAL A 206 -24.16 -5.64 16.31
N ASN A 207 -24.20 -4.43 16.89
CA ASN A 207 -25.42 -3.62 16.96
C ASN A 207 -25.07 -2.15 16.70
N GLY A 208 -25.61 -1.60 15.61
CA GLY A 208 -25.35 -0.24 15.19
C GLY A 208 -25.91 0.83 16.11
N ASP A 209 -27.04 0.58 16.79
CA ASP A 209 -27.61 1.54 17.74
C ASP A 209 -26.71 1.66 18.98
N LEU A 210 -26.30 0.53 19.57
CA LEU A 210 -25.39 0.54 20.72
C LEU A 210 -24.03 1.16 20.38
N PHE A 211 -23.52 0.90 19.18
CA PHE A 211 -22.30 1.51 18.68
C PHE A 211 -22.43 3.03 18.59
N LEU A 212 -23.49 3.53 17.96
CA LEU A 212 -23.74 4.97 17.81
C LEU A 212 -23.96 5.65 19.16
N ASP A 213 -24.73 5.04 20.06
CA ASP A 213 -25.00 5.58 21.39
C ASP A 213 -23.71 5.63 22.23
N SER A 214 -22.83 4.63 22.11
CA SER A 214 -21.52 4.61 22.76
C SER A 214 -20.60 5.71 22.26
N ILE A 215 -20.63 6.02 20.96
CA ILE A 215 -19.81 7.10 20.39
C ILE A 215 -20.34 8.46 20.84
N LEU A 216 -21.66 8.66 20.77
CA LEU A 216 -22.30 9.93 21.11
C LEU A 216 -22.15 10.28 22.59
N SER A 217 -22.17 9.27 23.47
CA SER A 217 -21.96 9.45 24.91
C SER A 217 -20.54 9.91 25.26
N ASN A 218 -19.55 9.57 24.42
CA ASN A 218 -18.15 9.93 24.59
C ASN A 218 -17.74 11.15 23.75
N ARG A 219 -18.71 11.89 23.21
CA ARG A 219 -18.46 13.04 22.35
C ARG A 219 -17.77 14.16 23.16
N ALA A 220 -16.56 14.52 22.76
CA ALA A 220 -15.93 15.75 23.23
C ALA A 220 -16.77 16.98 22.84
N GLU A 221 -16.79 18.02 23.67
CA GLU A 221 -17.45 19.31 23.39
C GLU A 221 -16.69 20.12 22.30
N ASN A 222 -16.43 19.49 21.15
CA ASN A 222 -15.88 20.15 19.98
C ASN A 222 -16.85 19.93 18.79
N PRO A 223 -17.66 20.93 18.43
CA PRO A 223 -18.60 20.82 17.32
C PRO A 223 -17.90 20.63 15.97
N ASP A 224 -16.68 21.16 15.81
CA ASP A 224 -15.88 21.11 14.58
C ASP A 224 -14.94 19.90 14.54
N GLY A 225 -14.75 19.22 15.67
CA GLY A 225 -13.86 18.07 15.81
C GLY A 225 -14.27 16.91 14.92
N LEU A 226 -13.27 16.24 14.33
CA LEU A 226 -13.44 15.04 13.53
C LEU A 226 -13.11 13.81 14.37
N MET A 227 -14.10 12.96 14.63
CA MET A 227 -13.82 11.62 15.13
C MET A 227 -13.50 10.71 13.96
N LEU A 228 -12.28 10.18 13.92
CA LEU A 228 -11.81 9.31 12.84
C LEU A 228 -11.57 7.90 13.39
N VAL A 229 -12.17 6.90 12.76
CA VAL A 229 -11.90 5.48 13.00
C VAL A 229 -11.10 4.95 11.82
N ALA A 230 -10.02 4.23 12.06
CA ALA A 230 -9.25 3.57 10.99
C ALA A 230 -9.09 2.08 11.29
N SER A 231 -9.34 1.23 10.30
CA SER A 231 -9.14 -0.21 10.38
C SER A 231 -8.80 -0.79 9.01
N ASP A 232 -8.31 -2.02 8.99
CA ASP A 232 -8.37 -2.85 7.78
C ASP A 232 -9.83 -2.90 7.31
N GLY A 233 -10.04 -2.73 6.01
CA GLY A 233 -11.36 -2.68 5.39
C GLY A 233 -12.02 -4.06 5.35
N GLU A 234 -11.21 -5.11 5.29
CA GLU A 234 -11.63 -6.52 5.34
C GLU A 234 -12.34 -6.87 6.65
N LEU A 235 -12.25 -6.00 7.67
CA LEU A 235 -13.09 -6.07 8.86
C LEU A 235 -14.58 -6.12 8.54
N TYR A 236 -15.04 -5.35 7.56
CA TYR A 236 -16.45 -5.13 7.27
C TYR A 236 -17.06 -6.28 6.46
N GLY A 237 -16.89 -7.52 6.94
CA GLY A 237 -17.46 -8.72 6.35
C GLY A 237 -16.56 -9.94 6.50
N HIS A 238 -15.29 -9.83 6.11
CA HIS A 238 -14.36 -10.97 6.06
C HIS A 238 -13.81 -11.35 7.45
N HIS A 239 -13.10 -10.44 8.12
CA HIS A 239 -12.56 -10.72 9.46
C HIS A 239 -13.67 -10.84 10.52
N GLN A 240 -14.79 -10.16 10.31
CA GLN A 240 -15.96 -10.18 11.17
C GLN A 240 -17.23 -10.39 10.33
N PRO A 241 -17.84 -11.59 10.35
CA PRO A 241 -19.04 -11.87 9.58
C PRO A 241 -20.17 -10.87 9.85
N PHE A 242 -20.90 -10.50 8.79
CA PHE A 242 -22.04 -9.56 8.83
C PHE A 242 -21.70 -8.10 9.17
N ARG A 243 -20.41 -7.71 9.19
CA ARG A 243 -20.03 -6.31 9.46
C ARG A 243 -20.24 -5.38 8.26
N ASP A 244 -20.46 -5.92 7.07
CA ASP A 244 -21.06 -5.23 5.93
C ASP A 244 -22.48 -4.75 6.25
N LEU A 245 -23.31 -5.58 6.90
CA LEU A 245 -24.68 -5.22 7.30
C LEU A 245 -24.67 -4.19 8.44
N PHE A 246 -23.79 -4.37 9.43
CA PHE A 246 -23.59 -3.39 10.49
C PHE A 246 -23.19 -2.03 9.91
N LEU A 247 -22.17 -2.01 9.04
CA LEU A 247 -21.68 -0.78 8.44
C LEU A 247 -22.78 -0.12 7.60
N SER A 248 -23.46 -0.89 6.75
CA SER A 248 -24.61 -0.43 5.97
C SER A 248 -25.70 0.18 6.87
N TYR A 249 -26.10 -0.49 7.96
CA TYR A 249 -27.10 0.03 8.89
C TYR A 249 -26.69 1.38 9.49
N VAL A 250 -25.45 1.47 9.97
CA VAL A 250 -24.90 2.70 10.57
C VAL A 250 -24.89 3.85 9.55
N LEU A 251 -24.42 3.59 8.32
CA LEU A 251 -24.28 4.58 7.25
C LEU A 251 -25.62 4.96 6.58
N ASN A 252 -26.63 4.09 6.60
CA ASN A 252 -27.91 4.27 5.91
C ASN A 252 -29.01 4.77 6.85
N GLY A 253 -28.74 5.89 7.52
CA GLY A 253 -29.74 6.70 8.23
C GLY A 253 -29.78 6.53 9.75
N ALA A 254 -29.20 5.46 10.32
CA ALA A 254 -29.18 5.29 11.78
C ALA A 254 -28.35 6.38 12.49
N ALA A 255 -27.21 6.75 11.91
CA ALA A 255 -26.33 7.80 12.43
C ALA A 255 -26.92 9.21 12.23
N GLU A 256 -27.45 9.49 11.04
CA GLU A 256 -28.05 10.80 10.69
C GLU A 256 -29.24 11.13 11.61
N LYS A 257 -30.10 10.15 11.91
CA LYS A 257 -31.21 10.29 12.86
C LYS A 257 -30.76 10.67 14.27
N ARG A 258 -29.50 10.43 14.61
CA ARG A 258 -28.88 10.77 15.90
C ARG A 258 -27.96 12.00 15.84
N GLY A 259 -27.99 12.76 14.74
CA GLY A 259 -27.19 13.99 14.58
C GLY A 259 -25.69 13.75 14.34
N VAL A 260 -25.33 12.54 13.90
CA VAL A 260 -23.98 12.24 13.39
C VAL A 260 -23.92 12.65 11.92
N GLN A 261 -22.89 13.41 11.56
CA GLN A 261 -22.64 13.86 10.19
C GLN A 261 -21.44 13.12 9.63
N TRP A 262 -21.62 12.48 8.48
CA TRP A 262 -20.56 11.80 7.77
C TRP A 262 -19.67 12.81 7.04
N THR A 263 -18.37 12.68 7.27
CA THR A 263 -17.36 13.41 6.51
C THR A 263 -16.11 12.54 6.37
N TYR A 264 -15.15 13.05 5.62
CA TYR A 264 -13.86 12.41 5.37
C TYR A 264 -12.79 13.51 5.30
N PRO A 265 -11.50 13.19 5.53
CA PRO A 265 -10.46 14.19 5.71
C PRO A 265 -10.41 15.26 4.61
N GLY A 266 -10.48 14.87 3.34
CA GLY A 266 -10.45 15.79 2.21
C GLY A 266 -11.62 16.80 2.21
N LYS A 267 -12.85 16.36 2.50
CA LYS A 267 -14.01 17.24 2.63
C LYS A 267 -13.92 18.10 3.89
N TRP A 268 -13.47 17.53 5.01
CA TRP A 268 -13.28 18.28 6.25
C TRP A 268 -12.31 19.46 6.05
N LEU A 269 -11.23 19.28 5.28
CA LEU A 269 -10.28 20.34 4.92
C LEU A 269 -10.85 21.42 3.98
N LYS A 270 -11.96 21.17 3.27
CA LYS A 270 -12.68 22.22 2.52
C LYS A 270 -13.50 23.11 3.44
N GLU A 271 -13.87 22.60 4.61
CA GLU A 271 -14.82 23.22 5.53
C GLU A 271 -14.12 23.84 6.76
N HIS A 272 -12.87 23.44 7.04
CA HIS A 272 -12.14 23.80 8.25
C HIS A 272 -10.65 24.06 7.97
N THR A 273 -10.02 24.86 8.84
CA THR A 273 -8.58 25.14 8.80
C THR A 273 -7.85 24.41 9.93
N VAL A 274 -6.75 23.73 9.60
CA VAL A 274 -5.88 23.10 10.61
C VAL A 274 -4.96 24.15 11.23
N SER A 275 -4.98 24.26 12.56
CA SER A 275 -4.15 25.23 13.30
C SER A 275 -3.26 24.57 14.36
N SER A 276 -3.64 23.38 14.83
CA SER A 276 -2.86 22.60 15.79
C SER A 276 -1.58 22.07 15.16
N ARG A 277 -0.47 22.12 15.89
CA ARG A 277 0.85 21.66 15.44
C ARG A 277 1.29 20.45 16.24
N ALA A 278 2.13 19.61 15.64
CA ALA A 278 2.73 18.48 16.31
C ALA A 278 4.12 18.16 15.73
N SER A 279 4.94 17.50 16.53
CA SER A 279 6.17 16.85 16.04
C SER A 279 5.88 15.41 15.63
N LEU A 280 6.51 14.94 14.55
CA LEU A 280 6.39 13.56 14.11
C LEU A 280 7.34 12.65 14.89
N VAL A 281 6.83 11.52 15.40
CA VAL A 281 7.67 10.42 15.89
C VAL A 281 8.06 9.56 14.69
N LYS A 282 9.31 9.72 14.25
CA LYS A 282 9.85 9.09 13.02
C LYS A 282 9.94 7.57 13.16
N ASN A 283 9.90 6.86 12.02
CA ASN A 283 10.09 5.41 11.93
C ASN A 283 9.08 4.62 12.78
N THR A 284 7.86 5.16 12.92
CA THR A 284 6.75 4.53 13.63
C THR A 284 5.75 3.90 12.66
N SER A 285 4.81 3.09 13.18
CA SER A 285 3.72 2.45 12.43
C SER A 285 2.48 2.27 13.33
N TRP A 286 1.32 1.97 12.77
CA TRP A 286 0.09 1.70 13.54
C TRP A 286 0.00 0.26 14.09
N SER A 287 0.73 -0.69 13.50
CA SER A 287 0.58 -2.11 13.80
C SER A 287 1.71 -2.64 14.69
N CYS A 288 2.74 -1.82 14.94
CA CYS A 288 3.87 -2.15 15.80
C CYS A 288 4.34 -0.94 16.64
N LEU A 289 4.29 -1.07 17.97
CA LEU A 289 4.82 -0.07 18.92
C LEU A 289 6.36 0.04 18.90
N HIS A 290 7.05 -0.93 18.28
CA HIS A 290 8.50 -0.88 18.04
C HIS A 290 8.83 -0.18 16.72
N GLY A 291 7.88 0.57 16.16
CA GLY A 291 8.02 1.28 14.89
C GLY A 291 8.20 0.34 13.70
N VAL A 292 9.05 0.72 12.75
CA VAL A 292 9.29 -0.05 11.52
C VAL A 292 10.15 -1.30 11.71
N ASP A 293 10.60 -1.57 12.93
CA ASP A 293 11.46 -2.72 13.24
C ASP A 293 10.82 -4.06 12.86
N ARG A 294 9.49 -4.17 12.93
CA ARG A 294 8.74 -5.35 12.52
C ARG A 294 9.09 -5.83 11.11
N TRP A 295 9.47 -4.92 10.20
CA TRP A 295 9.73 -5.24 8.79
C TRP A 295 11.22 -5.36 8.44
N GLN A 296 12.13 -5.27 9.42
CA GLN A 296 13.58 -5.36 9.16
C GLN A 296 14.35 -6.22 10.17
N LYS A 297 13.83 -6.44 11.39
CA LYS A 297 14.53 -7.23 12.42
C LYS A 297 13.54 -7.82 13.44
N VAL A 298 14.09 -8.55 14.41
CA VAL A 298 13.33 -9.06 15.56
C VAL A 298 12.82 -7.89 16.40
N CYS A 299 11.54 -7.95 16.81
CA CYS A 299 10.94 -7.03 17.77
C CYS A 299 9.95 -7.80 18.66
N GLY A 300 9.41 -7.17 19.70
CA GLY A 300 8.49 -7.83 20.64
C GLY A 300 7.21 -8.40 20.00
N CYS A 301 6.84 -7.95 18.78
CA CYS A 301 5.70 -8.49 18.04
C CYS A 301 6.02 -9.77 17.25
N THR A 302 7.29 -10.00 16.91
CA THR A 302 7.75 -11.19 16.17
C THR A 302 9.08 -11.66 16.79
N PRO A 303 9.02 -12.24 18.00
CA PRO A 303 10.22 -12.51 18.81
C PRO A 303 11.11 -13.61 18.24
N GLN A 304 10.61 -14.48 17.35
CA GLN A 304 11.37 -15.59 16.76
C GLN A 304 11.82 -15.31 15.31
N ALA A 305 11.55 -14.10 14.81
CA ALA A 305 11.81 -13.73 13.43
C ALA A 305 13.28 -13.35 13.15
N TYR A 306 14.23 -14.14 13.63
CA TYR A 306 15.68 -13.93 13.43
C TYR A 306 16.09 -13.89 11.96
N TRP A 307 15.27 -14.47 11.08
CA TRP A 307 15.44 -14.44 9.63
C TRP A 307 15.27 -13.04 9.02
N LYS A 308 14.56 -12.11 9.68
CA LYS A 308 14.22 -10.80 9.09
C LYS A 308 15.44 -9.92 8.81
N THR A 309 16.41 -9.86 9.73
CA THR A 309 17.64 -9.08 9.55
C THR A 309 18.45 -9.55 8.34
N PRO A 310 18.92 -10.82 8.28
CA PRO A 310 19.67 -11.29 7.12
C PRO A 310 18.84 -11.25 5.84
N PHE A 311 17.52 -11.44 5.92
CA PHE A 311 16.65 -11.34 4.75
C PHE A 311 16.54 -9.90 4.21
N ARG A 312 16.32 -8.92 5.08
CA ARG A 312 16.24 -7.52 4.68
C ARG A 312 17.59 -7.03 4.14
N GLU A 313 18.70 -7.41 4.77
CA GLU A 313 20.05 -7.11 4.29
C GLU A 313 20.30 -7.73 2.92
N ALA A 314 19.92 -8.99 2.71
CA ALA A 314 20.04 -9.65 1.41
C ALA A 314 19.25 -8.93 0.32
N LEU A 315 17.97 -8.59 0.58
CA LEU A 315 17.14 -7.88 -0.41
C LEU A 315 17.65 -6.46 -0.67
N ASN A 316 18.10 -5.73 0.35
CA ASN A 316 18.70 -4.41 0.16
C ASN A 316 19.93 -4.50 -0.76
N GLN A 317 20.84 -5.45 -0.51
CA GLN A 317 22.03 -5.62 -1.32
C GLN A 317 21.73 -6.06 -2.76
N ILE A 318 20.78 -6.99 -2.94
CA ILE A 318 20.28 -7.38 -4.27
C ILE A 318 19.67 -6.17 -4.98
N GLY A 319 18.88 -5.36 -4.27
CA GLY A 319 18.29 -4.13 -4.80
C GLY A 319 19.34 -3.13 -5.29
N GLU A 320 20.42 -2.94 -4.53
CA GLU A 320 21.55 -2.10 -4.95
C GLU A 320 22.22 -2.60 -6.22
N TRP A 321 22.43 -3.91 -6.36
CA TRP A 321 23.02 -4.47 -7.59
C TRP A 321 22.11 -4.32 -8.81
N LEU A 322 20.79 -4.51 -8.63
CA LEU A 322 19.80 -4.32 -9.68
C LEU A 322 19.69 -2.84 -10.11
N ASP A 323 19.79 -1.92 -9.15
CA ASP A 323 19.79 -0.48 -9.42
C ASP A 323 21.08 -0.05 -10.13
N ALA A 324 22.24 -0.57 -9.72
CA ALA A 324 23.51 -0.32 -10.40
C ALA A 324 23.49 -0.82 -11.85
N ALA A 325 23.05 -2.06 -12.08
CA ALA A 325 22.93 -2.64 -13.41
C ALA A 325 21.93 -1.86 -14.30
N PHE A 326 20.84 -1.36 -13.71
CA PHE A 326 19.90 -0.49 -14.40
C PHE A 326 20.58 0.82 -14.83
N LEU A 327 21.25 1.51 -13.90
CA LEU A 327 21.91 2.78 -14.19
C LEU A 327 23.04 2.66 -15.21
N ASP A 328 23.86 1.60 -15.13
CA ASP A 328 24.96 1.36 -16.06
C ASP A 328 24.48 1.29 -17.53
N VAL A 329 23.27 0.77 -17.75
CA VAL A 329 22.67 0.66 -19.09
C VAL A 329 21.86 1.88 -19.47
N ILE A 330 21.08 2.44 -18.55
CA ILE A 330 20.06 3.46 -18.85
C ILE A 330 20.65 4.88 -18.81
N ALA A 331 21.57 5.19 -17.91
CA ALA A 331 22.13 6.54 -17.78
C ALA A 331 22.83 7.06 -19.06
N PRO A 332 23.51 6.22 -19.88
CA PRO A 332 24.02 6.64 -21.18
C PRO A 332 22.94 6.99 -22.23
N MET A 333 21.70 6.54 -22.03
CA MET A 333 20.60 6.65 -23.01
C MET A 333 19.54 7.69 -22.61
N PHE A 334 19.42 7.99 -21.30
CA PHE A 334 18.42 8.89 -20.74
C PHE A 334 19.07 9.92 -19.81
N PRO A 335 18.76 11.22 -19.96
CA PRO A 335 19.24 12.26 -19.05
C PRO A 335 18.84 12.00 -17.59
N GLU A 336 17.59 11.56 -17.38
CA GLU A 336 17.02 11.27 -16.06
C GLU A 336 16.59 9.79 -15.99
N PRO A 337 17.52 8.85 -15.71
CA PRO A 337 17.23 7.41 -15.75
C PRO A 337 16.14 7.00 -14.73
N TRP A 338 16.08 7.71 -13.60
CA TRP A 338 15.03 7.47 -12.60
C TRP A 338 13.65 7.94 -13.06
N GLU A 339 13.56 8.99 -13.88
CA GLU A 339 12.28 9.43 -14.42
C GLU A 339 11.68 8.38 -15.36
N LEU A 340 12.52 7.70 -16.14
CA LEU A 340 12.09 6.56 -16.96
C LEU A 340 11.44 5.47 -16.09
N ARG A 341 12.05 5.13 -14.95
CA ARG A 341 11.49 4.17 -14.00
C ARG A 341 10.19 4.68 -13.36
N HIS A 342 10.16 5.94 -12.93
CA HIS A 342 8.98 6.55 -12.30
C HIS A 342 7.78 6.56 -13.25
N ARG A 343 8.00 6.79 -14.55
CA ARG A 343 6.97 6.79 -15.59
C ARG A 343 6.59 5.41 -16.11
N TYR A 344 7.28 4.34 -15.70
CA TYR A 344 6.96 2.99 -16.15
C TYR A 344 5.54 2.53 -15.78
N ILE A 345 4.93 3.13 -14.77
CA ILE A 345 3.51 2.91 -14.43
C ILE A 345 2.57 3.17 -15.61
N ASP A 346 2.84 4.16 -16.46
CA ASP A 346 1.99 4.45 -17.63
C ASP A 346 2.02 3.28 -18.64
N VAL A 347 3.15 2.57 -18.72
CA VAL A 347 3.29 1.35 -19.52
C VAL A 347 2.59 0.17 -18.85
N MET A 348 2.78 0.00 -17.54
CA MET A 348 2.12 -1.07 -16.77
C MET A 348 0.58 -0.96 -16.79
N ASN A 349 0.08 0.27 -16.89
CA ASN A 349 -1.33 0.64 -16.99
C ASN A 349 -1.86 0.61 -18.43
N ARG A 350 -1.03 0.22 -19.41
CA ARG A 350 -1.38 0.15 -20.84
C ARG A 350 -1.83 1.50 -21.43
N GLN A 351 -1.43 2.61 -20.82
CA GLN A 351 -1.73 3.96 -21.32
C GLN A 351 -0.75 4.38 -22.43
N MET A 352 0.43 3.77 -22.44
CA MET A 352 1.41 3.93 -23.51
C MET A 352 2.29 2.68 -23.63
N SER A 353 2.97 2.53 -24.76
CA SER A 353 4.00 1.52 -24.98
C SER A 353 5.36 1.99 -24.45
N THR A 354 6.26 1.05 -24.22
CA THR A 354 7.66 1.33 -23.86
C THR A 354 8.35 2.20 -24.91
N ARG A 355 8.02 2.02 -26.19
CA ARG A 355 8.56 2.85 -27.27
C ARG A 355 8.14 4.30 -27.11
N GLU A 356 6.84 4.55 -26.90
CA GLU A 356 6.32 5.91 -26.71
C GLU A 356 6.96 6.56 -25.48
N LEU A 357 7.11 5.82 -24.38
CA LEU A 357 7.77 6.33 -23.18
C LEU A 357 9.24 6.71 -23.45
N CYS A 358 9.98 5.84 -24.14
CA CYS A 358 11.36 6.11 -24.51
C CYS A 358 11.49 7.33 -25.43
N GLN A 359 10.54 7.53 -26.35
CA GLN A 359 10.49 8.69 -27.26
C GLN A 359 10.12 9.98 -26.55
N GLU A 360 9.27 9.94 -25.52
CA GLU A 360 8.93 11.11 -24.71
C GLU A 360 10.11 11.61 -23.88
N LEU A 361 10.93 10.69 -23.36
CA LEU A 361 11.99 11.03 -22.39
C LEU A 361 13.38 11.18 -23.00
N SER A 362 13.55 10.85 -24.29
CA SER A 362 14.84 10.94 -24.97
C SER A 362 14.67 11.00 -26.48
N ASP A 363 15.45 11.88 -27.12
CA ASP A 363 15.46 12.13 -28.58
C ASP A 363 16.12 10.99 -29.40
N GLY A 364 16.35 9.83 -28.79
CA GLY A 364 17.02 8.69 -29.40
C GLY A 364 16.23 8.03 -30.54
N ALA A 365 16.93 7.60 -31.58
CA ALA A 365 16.38 6.67 -32.56
C ALA A 365 16.39 5.24 -31.96
N TRP A 366 15.23 4.75 -31.54
CA TRP A 366 15.10 3.49 -30.81
C TRP A 366 14.98 2.27 -31.72
N ARG A 367 16.03 1.44 -31.73
CA ARG A 367 15.99 0.11 -32.36
C ARG A 367 15.27 -0.90 -31.46
N ASP A 368 14.75 -1.95 -32.06
CA ASP A 368 13.96 -2.97 -31.37
C ASP A 368 14.78 -3.74 -30.32
N ASP A 369 16.06 -4.00 -30.59
CA ASP A 369 16.99 -4.63 -29.64
C ASP A 369 17.19 -3.77 -28.39
N GLN A 370 17.28 -2.45 -28.56
CA GLN A 370 17.43 -1.50 -27.45
C GLN A 370 16.14 -1.41 -26.63
N LEU A 371 14.98 -1.37 -27.29
CA LEU A 371 13.69 -1.30 -26.61
C LEU A 371 13.38 -2.57 -25.82
N ALA A 372 13.70 -3.75 -26.36
CA ALA A 372 13.57 -5.01 -25.64
C ALA A 372 14.44 -5.01 -24.37
N ARG A 373 15.68 -4.51 -24.48
CA ARG A 373 16.58 -4.37 -23.33
C ARG A 373 16.06 -3.40 -22.27
N VAL A 374 15.54 -2.24 -22.69
CA VAL A 374 14.92 -1.27 -21.77
C VAL A 374 13.69 -1.87 -21.11
N GLN A 375 12.83 -2.57 -21.85
CA GLN A 375 11.64 -3.23 -21.34
C GLN A 375 11.99 -4.27 -20.26
N ASP A 376 13.02 -5.08 -20.50
CA ASP A 376 13.50 -6.07 -19.53
C ASP A 376 14.01 -5.40 -18.26
N LEU A 377 14.77 -4.32 -18.38
CA LEU A 377 15.29 -3.57 -17.23
C LEU A 377 14.18 -2.86 -16.43
N LEU A 378 13.17 -2.31 -17.09
CA LEU A 378 12.01 -1.72 -16.42
C LEU A 378 11.16 -2.79 -15.72
N SER A 379 10.99 -3.95 -16.36
CA SER A 379 10.33 -5.10 -15.75
C SER A 379 11.12 -5.63 -14.55
N ALA A 380 12.46 -5.68 -14.64
CA ALA A 380 13.33 -6.04 -13.52
C ALA A 380 13.19 -5.04 -12.35
N GLN A 381 13.14 -3.74 -12.66
CA GLN A 381 12.93 -2.69 -11.67
C GLN A 381 11.55 -2.77 -11.01
N TYR A 382 10.51 -3.17 -11.73
CA TYR A 382 9.19 -3.44 -11.16
C TYR A 382 9.24 -4.59 -10.14
N GLU A 383 9.83 -5.73 -10.50
CA GLU A 383 9.98 -6.87 -9.59
C GLU A 383 10.90 -6.54 -8.38
N ARG A 384 11.93 -5.73 -8.61
CA ARG A 384 12.77 -5.14 -7.55
C ARG A 384 11.97 -4.26 -6.59
N GLN A 385 10.89 -3.62 -7.01
CA GLN A 385 9.98 -2.94 -6.07
C GLN A 385 9.11 -3.94 -5.29
N ARG A 386 8.59 -4.99 -5.95
CA ARG A 386 7.70 -6.00 -5.34
C ARG A 386 8.39 -6.82 -4.25
N MET A 387 9.70 -7.09 -4.35
CA MET A 387 10.40 -7.84 -3.30
C MET A 387 10.41 -7.14 -1.93
N PHE A 388 9.99 -5.87 -1.85
CA PHE A 388 9.88 -5.12 -0.61
C PHE A 388 8.44 -4.97 -0.08
N THR A 389 7.46 -5.67 -0.67
CA THR A 389 6.08 -5.70 -0.16
C THR A 389 6.04 -6.12 1.30
N SER A 390 5.32 -5.36 2.13
CA SER A 390 5.42 -5.46 3.59
C SER A 390 4.95 -6.81 4.15
N CYS A 391 3.99 -7.46 3.51
CA CYS A 391 3.44 -8.76 3.94
C CYS A 391 4.53 -9.82 4.11
N GLY A 392 5.56 -9.80 3.25
CA GLY A 392 6.69 -10.71 3.34
C GLY A 392 7.60 -10.52 4.56
N PHE A 393 7.33 -9.52 5.41
CA PHE A 393 8.00 -9.31 6.68
C PHE A 393 7.03 -9.19 7.87
N TYR A 394 5.71 -9.27 7.67
CA TYR A 394 4.76 -8.95 8.74
C TYR A 394 4.74 -10.02 9.84
N HIS A 395 4.71 -11.29 9.45
CA HIS A 395 4.59 -12.44 10.37
C HIS A 395 5.93 -12.89 10.97
N ASP A 396 5.84 -13.77 11.97
CA ASP A 396 7.00 -14.33 12.68
C ASP A 396 7.70 -15.45 11.88
N GLU A 397 6.95 -16.15 11.02
CA GLU A 397 7.37 -17.38 10.37
C GLU A 397 7.82 -17.17 8.91
N PHE A 398 9.08 -17.50 8.61
CA PHE A 398 9.65 -17.38 7.25
C PHE A 398 9.03 -18.31 6.21
N HIS A 399 8.57 -19.51 6.62
CA HIS A 399 8.08 -20.54 5.69
C HIS A 399 6.66 -20.29 5.16
N ARG A 400 6.05 -19.16 5.52
CA ARG A 400 4.78 -18.74 4.94
C ARG A 400 4.98 -18.31 3.48
N ILE A 401 3.88 -18.13 2.77
CA ILE A 401 3.91 -17.76 1.35
C ILE A 401 4.43 -16.34 1.13
N GLU A 402 4.16 -15.40 2.05
CA GLU A 402 4.46 -13.99 1.82
C GLU A 402 5.98 -13.70 1.74
N PRO A 403 6.86 -14.22 2.63
CA PRO A 403 8.31 -14.07 2.47
C PRO A 403 8.85 -14.77 1.22
N GLN A 404 8.25 -15.89 0.82
CA GLN A 404 8.64 -16.63 -0.38
C GLN A 404 8.31 -15.86 -1.66
N ASN A 405 7.17 -15.17 -1.71
CA ASN A 405 6.82 -14.29 -2.82
C ASN A 405 7.86 -13.18 -3.00
N ASN A 406 8.33 -12.55 -1.92
CA ASN A 406 9.39 -11.56 -1.99
C ASN A 406 10.70 -12.12 -2.59
N ILE A 407 11.05 -13.37 -2.26
CA ILE A 407 12.21 -14.06 -2.87
C ILE A 407 11.97 -14.36 -4.35
N ALA A 408 10.75 -14.76 -4.71
CA ALA A 408 10.39 -15.04 -6.09
C ALA A 408 10.49 -13.78 -6.97
N TYR A 409 10.07 -12.62 -6.46
CA TYR A 409 10.25 -11.32 -7.12
C TYR A 409 11.73 -10.96 -7.27
N ALA A 410 12.55 -11.20 -6.24
CA ALA A 410 14.00 -11.00 -6.32
C ALA A 410 14.65 -11.89 -7.40
N ALA A 411 14.25 -13.17 -7.48
CA ALA A 411 14.73 -14.10 -8.50
C ALA A 411 14.33 -13.66 -9.91
N LYS A 412 13.09 -13.21 -10.10
CA LYS A 412 12.60 -12.69 -11.39
C LYS A 412 13.35 -11.42 -11.80
N ALA A 413 13.60 -10.50 -10.86
CA ALA A 413 14.36 -9.29 -11.12
C ALA A 413 15.80 -9.63 -11.56
N VAL A 414 16.48 -10.54 -10.84
CA VAL A 414 17.82 -11.00 -11.20
C VAL A 414 17.86 -11.65 -12.59
N PHE A 415 16.88 -12.51 -12.91
CA PHE A 415 16.77 -13.12 -14.24
C PHE A 415 16.61 -12.08 -15.35
N LEU A 416 15.70 -11.12 -15.18
CA LEU A 416 15.45 -10.08 -16.18
C LEU A 416 16.68 -9.17 -16.38
N THR A 417 17.40 -8.85 -15.29
CA THR A 417 18.66 -8.12 -15.37
C THR A 417 19.74 -8.92 -16.08
N GLU A 418 19.91 -10.23 -15.80
CA GLU A 418 20.85 -11.11 -16.50
C GLU A 418 20.51 -11.16 -18.00
N ARG A 419 19.23 -11.33 -18.36
CA ARG A 419 18.77 -11.33 -19.76
C ARG A 419 19.08 -10.02 -20.48
N ALA A 420 18.89 -8.88 -19.80
CA ALA A 420 19.13 -7.57 -20.39
C ALA A 420 20.62 -7.19 -20.46
N THR A 421 21.48 -7.71 -19.59
CA THR A 421 22.85 -7.18 -19.40
C THR A 421 23.96 -8.20 -19.56
N GLY A 422 23.65 -9.49 -19.45
CA GLY A 422 24.63 -10.57 -19.32
C GLY A 422 25.30 -10.65 -17.93
N LEU A 423 24.91 -9.78 -16.98
CA LEU A 423 25.45 -9.78 -15.63
C LEU A 423 24.83 -10.89 -14.79
N ASP A 424 25.63 -11.88 -14.41
CA ASP A 424 25.19 -12.96 -13.53
C ASP A 424 25.31 -12.56 -12.05
N LEU A 425 24.19 -12.15 -11.47
CA LEU A 425 24.06 -11.82 -10.05
C LEU A 425 23.67 -13.04 -9.19
N ALA A 426 23.32 -14.17 -9.80
CA ALA A 426 22.71 -15.29 -9.08
C ALA A 426 23.64 -15.92 -8.02
N PRO A 427 24.94 -16.16 -8.27
CA PRO A 427 25.84 -16.71 -7.25
C PRO A 427 25.93 -15.84 -6.00
N ALA A 428 25.98 -14.52 -6.17
CA ALA A 428 26.07 -13.58 -5.06
C ALA A 428 24.74 -13.49 -4.30
N ALA A 429 23.60 -13.47 -5.00
CA ALA A 429 22.27 -13.50 -4.39
C ALA A 429 22.03 -14.79 -3.58
N LEU A 430 22.42 -15.95 -4.11
CA LEU A 430 22.33 -17.24 -3.42
C LEU A 430 23.16 -17.26 -2.13
N ALA A 431 24.37 -16.69 -2.14
CA ALA A 431 25.22 -16.63 -0.95
C ALA A 431 24.59 -15.80 0.19
N LEU A 432 23.91 -14.70 -0.15
CA LEU A 432 23.21 -13.88 0.84
C LEU A 432 21.95 -14.60 1.36
N LEU A 433 21.11 -15.10 0.45
CA LEU A 433 19.86 -15.77 0.82
C LEU A 433 20.07 -17.12 1.51
N GLY A 434 21.24 -17.74 1.38
CA GLY A 434 21.61 -18.95 2.12
C GLY A 434 21.74 -18.74 3.63
N GLN A 435 21.84 -17.49 4.09
CA GLN A 435 21.82 -17.13 5.51
C GLN A 435 20.39 -17.05 6.08
N VAL A 436 19.39 -16.94 5.20
CA VAL A 436 17.98 -16.83 5.56
C VAL A 436 17.37 -18.21 5.67
N HIS A 437 16.85 -18.57 6.84
CA HIS A 437 16.22 -19.87 7.03
C HIS A 437 15.12 -19.86 8.08
N SER A 438 14.13 -20.73 7.91
CA SER A 438 13.14 -21.02 8.94
C SER A 438 13.73 -21.96 9.98
N GLN A 439 13.78 -21.52 11.24
CA GLN A 439 14.16 -22.39 12.35
C GLN A 439 13.18 -23.55 12.58
N LYS A 440 11.92 -23.39 12.13
CA LYS A 440 10.84 -24.38 12.32
C LYS A 440 10.86 -25.50 11.29
N THR A 441 11.02 -25.16 10.01
CA THR A 441 10.92 -26.13 8.90
C THR A 441 12.26 -26.43 8.24
N GLY A 442 13.30 -25.65 8.52
CA GLY A 442 14.59 -25.74 7.81
C GLY A 442 14.58 -25.17 6.39
N LEU A 443 13.45 -24.62 5.91
CA LEU A 443 13.36 -23.97 4.59
C LEU A 443 14.37 -22.82 4.51
N LYS A 444 15.18 -22.80 3.45
CA LYS A 444 16.18 -21.76 3.21
C LYS A 444 15.80 -20.84 2.06
N GLY A 445 16.22 -19.57 2.14
CA GLY A 445 15.94 -18.58 1.12
C GLY A 445 16.60 -18.86 -0.23
N ASP A 446 17.83 -19.39 -0.21
CA ASP A 446 18.55 -19.81 -1.42
C ASP A 446 17.83 -20.90 -2.22
N THR A 447 17.11 -21.79 -1.54
CA THR A 447 16.34 -22.88 -2.14
C THR A 447 15.14 -22.32 -2.90
N VAL A 448 14.38 -21.41 -2.28
CA VAL A 448 13.24 -20.73 -2.92
C VAL A 448 13.70 -19.89 -4.11
N PHE A 449 14.83 -19.18 -3.94
CA PHE A 449 15.41 -18.35 -5.00
C PHE A 449 15.87 -19.19 -6.21
N SER A 450 16.65 -20.25 -5.99
CA SER A 450 17.16 -21.11 -7.07
C SER A 450 16.04 -21.82 -7.83
N GLN A 451 15.02 -22.33 -7.14
CA GLN A 451 13.85 -22.94 -7.78
C GLN A 451 13.11 -21.94 -8.67
N THR A 452 12.87 -20.73 -8.18
CA THR A 452 12.18 -19.69 -8.96
C THR A 452 13.04 -19.23 -10.15
N LEU A 453 14.34 -19.07 -9.95
CA LEU A 453 15.26 -18.67 -11.02
C LEU A 453 15.33 -19.72 -12.14
N LEU A 454 15.35 -21.02 -11.79
CA LEU A 454 15.31 -22.10 -12.77
C LEU A 454 14.01 -22.05 -13.58
N ARG A 455 12.86 -21.90 -12.92
CA ARG A 455 11.56 -21.72 -13.59
C ARG A 455 11.56 -20.51 -14.52
N ALA A 456 12.10 -19.38 -14.08
CA ALA A 456 12.23 -18.19 -14.93
C ALA A 456 13.05 -18.45 -16.20
N LYS A 457 14.15 -19.21 -16.08
CA LYS A 457 15.01 -19.59 -17.21
C LYS A 457 14.33 -20.58 -18.17
N GLU A 458 13.46 -21.45 -17.66
CA GLU A 458 12.75 -22.45 -18.48
C GLU A 458 11.50 -21.88 -19.15
N GLU A 459 10.68 -21.13 -18.41
CA GLU A 459 9.35 -20.67 -18.84
C GLU A 459 9.38 -19.33 -19.59
N CYS A 460 10.43 -18.51 -19.48
CA CYS A 460 10.54 -17.22 -20.18
C CYS A 460 11.48 -17.21 -21.38
N VAL A 461 12.11 -18.36 -21.69
CA VAL A 461 12.94 -18.56 -22.89
C VAL A 461 12.14 -19.27 -24.00
N SER A 462 11.04 -19.93 -23.64
CA SER A 462 9.96 -20.36 -24.56
C SER A 462 9.06 -19.19 -24.92
#